data_AF-A0A9D8QY84-F1
#
_entry.id   AF-A0A9D8QY84-F1
#
_cell.length_a   1.000
_cell.length_b   1.000
_cell.length_c   1.000
_cell.angle_alpha   90.00
_cell.angle_beta   90.00
_cell.angle_gamma   90.00
#
_symmetry.space_group_name_H-M   'P 1'
#
loop_
_entity.id
_entity.type
_entity.pdbx_description
1 polymer ?
#
loop_
_entity_poly.entity_id
_entity_poly.type
_entity_poly.pdbx_seq_one_letter_code
_entity_poly.pdbx_strand_id
1 'polypeptide(L)'
;MKRILKRDALWFVLVFTASAIIWNLVFSALNEPKATEKLGIFIVAAECDENYFHDKLKSVDGVKKTYVYNRDENQSYFDEYFGTAGMINSDLILLPEDMLSDAATLACLTPFTDEIISLYSLENCVFAEIDGAKYGVIVKDDKTDIFGDAITFSSPEKNYVLAVNNSSPNAVINENDKAFKALSALLPKT
;
A
#
# COMPACT_ATOMS: atom_id res chain seq x y z
N MET A 1 -19.61 -50.07 30.68
CA MET A 1 -20.56 -49.23 29.92
C MET A 1 -20.30 -47.72 30.06
N LYS A 2 -20.30 -47.10 31.26
CA LYS A 2 -20.05 -45.64 31.45
C LYS A 2 -18.72 -45.11 30.88
N ARG A 3 -17.65 -45.91 30.87
CA ARG A 3 -16.32 -45.53 30.33
C ARG A 3 -16.28 -45.46 28.79
N ILE A 4 -17.07 -46.31 28.13
CA ILE A 4 -17.17 -46.37 26.67
C ILE A 4 -17.97 -45.16 26.17
N LEU A 5 -19.12 -44.88 26.78
CA LEU A 5 -19.92 -43.68 26.52
C LEU A 5 -19.16 -42.36 26.69
N LYS A 6 -18.29 -42.24 27.71
CA LYS A 6 -17.45 -41.04 27.90
C LYS A 6 -16.37 -40.89 26.83
N ARG A 7 -15.78 -42.00 26.39
CA ARG A 7 -14.76 -42.00 25.32
C ARG A 7 -15.39 -41.64 23.98
N ASP A 8 -16.55 -42.19 23.68
CA ASP A 8 -17.25 -41.95 22.41
C ASP A 8 -17.79 -40.51 22.37
N ALA A 9 -18.35 -39.99 23.47
CA ALA A 9 -18.73 -38.59 23.60
C ALA A 9 -17.54 -37.63 23.42
N LEU A 10 -16.37 -37.95 23.98
CA LEU A 10 -15.14 -37.18 23.77
C LEU A 10 -14.72 -37.17 22.30
N TRP A 11 -14.80 -38.32 21.62
CA TRP A 11 -14.54 -38.40 20.18
C TRP A 11 -15.51 -37.56 19.35
N PHE A 12 -16.81 -37.58 19.67
CA PHE A 12 -17.79 -36.71 19.00
C PHE A 12 -17.46 -35.23 19.18
N VAL A 13 -17.10 -34.80 20.40
CA VAL A 13 -16.68 -33.42 20.66
C VAL A 13 -15.41 -33.05 19.90
N LEU A 14 -14.42 -33.95 19.84
CA LEU A 14 -13.19 -33.72 19.09
C LEU A 14 -13.43 -33.63 17.58
N VAL A 15 -14.24 -34.52 17.01
CA VAL A 15 -14.59 -34.49 15.57
C VAL A 15 -15.36 -33.22 15.24
N PHE A 16 -16.31 -32.81 16.09
CA PHE A 16 -17.05 -31.57 15.89
C PHE A 16 -16.14 -30.34 15.96
N THR A 17 -15.24 -30.30 16.95
CA THR A 17 -14.28 -29.19 17.11
C THR A 17 -13.31 -29.13 15.93
N ALA A 18 -12.76 -30.28 15.50
CA ALA A 18 -11.88 -30.36 14.34
C ALA A 18 -12.62 -29.93 13.05
N SER A 19 -13.87 -30.35 12.88
CA SER A 19 -14.69 -29.92 11.74
C SER A 19 -14.95 -28.41 11.75
N ALA A 20 -15.26 -27.82 12.91
CA ALA A 20 -15.42 -26.38 13.04
C ALA A 20 -14.13 -25.60 12.74
N ILE A 21 -12.97 -26.12 13.17
CA ILE A 21 -11.66 -25.52 12.85
C ILE A 21 -11.40 -25.60 11.34
N ILE A 22 -11.59 -26.76 10.72
CA ILE A 22 -11.39 -26.95 9.28
C ILE A 22 -12.31 -26.01 8.49
N TRP A 23 -13.59 -25.92 8.84
CA TRP A 23 -14.52 -25.01 8.17
C TRP A 23 -14.13 -23.54 8.35
N ASN A 24 -13.69 -23.13 9.54
CA ASN A 24 -13.19 -21.77 9.75
C ASN A 24 -11.97 -21.47 8.86
N LEU A 25 -11.03 -22.42 8.71
CA LEU A 25 -9.88 -22.25 7.83
C LEU A 25 -10.29 -22.18 6.36
N VAL A 26 -11.19 -23.06 5.92
CA VAL A 26 -11.71 -23.08 4.54
C VAL A 26 -12.45 -21.79 4.21
N PHE A 27 -13.37 -21.35 5.07
CA PHE A 27 -14.11 -20.10 4.85
C PHE A 27 -13.21 -18.87 4.94
N SER A 28 -12.19 -18.88 5.81
CA SER A 28 -11.22 -17.78 5.86
C SER A 28 -10.42 -17.69 4.56
N ALA A 29 -9.97 -18.83 4.02
CA ALA A 29 -9.23 -18.87 2.76
C ALA A 29 -10.11 -18.47 1.56
N LEU A 30 -11.38 -18.90 1.52
CA LEU A 30 -12.31 -18.54 0.44
C LEU A 30 -12.69 -17.06 0.44
N ASN A 31 -12.72 -16.44 1.63
CA ASN A 31 -13.05 -15.03 1.79
C ASN A 31 -11.81 -14.12 1.81
N GLU A 32 -10.60 -14.68 1.64
CA GLU A 32 -9.40 -13.86 1.60
C GLU A 32 -9.42 -12.96 0.36
N PRO A 33 -9.23 -11.64 0.51
CA PRO A 33 -9.17 -10.74 -0.63
C PRO A 33 -8.06 -11.14 -1.59
N LYS A 34 -8.36 -11.10 -2.90
CA LYS A 34 -7.36 -11.33 -3.95
C LYS A 34 -6.29 -10.23 -3.91
N ALA A 35 -5.14 -10.46 -4.53
CA ALA A 35 -4.08 -9.45 -4.63
C ALA A 35 -4.61 -8.14 -5.26
N THR A 36 -5.50 -8.23 -6.25
CA THR A 36 -6.15 -7.06 -6.87
C THR A 36 -7.25 -6.41 -6.04
N GLU A 37 -7.63 -6.99 -4.89
CA GLU A 37 -8.59 -6.43 -3.94
C GLU A 37 -7.89 -5.90 -2.67
N LYS A 38 -6.56 -6.03 -2.63
CA LYS A 38 -5.68 -5.50 -1.58
C LYS A 38 -5.00 -4.25 -2.12
N LEU A 39 -4.79 -3.26 -1.27
CA LEU A 39 -4.03 -2.06 -1.59
C LEU A 39 -3.02 -1.73 -0.49
N GLY A 40 -1.74 -1.74 -0.81
CA GLY A 40 -0.62 -1.41 0.06
C GLY A 40 -0.04 -0.04 -0.28
N ILE A 41 0.26 0.75 0.75
CA ILE A 41 1.09 1.95 0.65
C ILE A 41 2.30 1.80 1.56
N PHE A 42 3.49 2.02 1.01
CA PHE A 42 4.72 2.13 1.78
C PHE A 42 5.06 3.60 2.02
N ILE A 43 5.41 3.94 3.25
CA ILE A 43 5.61 5.30 3.73
C ILE A 43 6.97 5.37 4.42
N VAL A 44 7.91 6.07 3.78
CA VAL A 44 9.17 6.45 4.40
C VAL A 44 8.93 7.66 5.29
N ALA A 45 8.78 7.45 6.60
CA ALA A 45 8.56 8.52 7.57
C ALA A 45 8.90 8.04 8.99
N ALA A 46 9.14 8.98 9.89
CA ALA A 46 9.37 8.68 11.31
C ALA A 46 8.10 8.14 11.98
N GLU A 47 6.96 8.78 11.69
CA GLU A 47 5.64 8.37 12.19
C GLU A 47 4.56 8.61 11.12
N CYS A 48 3.47 7.84 11.20
CA CYS A 48 2.34 7.92 10.28
C CYS A 48 1.04 7.54 10.99
N ASP A 49 -0.03 8.31 10.77
CA ASP A 49 -1.38 7.91 11.15
C ASP A 49 -1.96 6.94 10.11
N GLU A 50 -1.81 5.64 10.37
CA GLU A 50 -2.35 4.59 9.50
C GLU A 50 -3.87 4.71 9.28
N ASN A 51 -4.62 5.26 10.24
CA ASN A 51 -6.07 5.38 10.11
C ASN A 51 -6.45 6.40 9.03
N TYR A 52 -5.69 7.49 8.90
CA TYR A 52 -5.88 8.46 7.82
C TYR A 52 -5.82 7.78 6.45
N PHE A 53 -4.79 6.97 6.22
CA PHE A 53 -4.62 6.27 4.94
C PHE A 53 -5.66 5.19 4.73
N HIS A 54 -5.98 4.41 5.76
CA HIS A 54 -7.08 3.43 5.69
C HIS A 54 -8.41 4.08 5.32
N ASP A 55 -8.72 5.24 5.91
CA ASP A 55 -9.98 5.95 5.66
C ASP A 55 -10.06 6.58 4.26
N LYS A 56 -8.93 7.04 3.72
CA LYS A 56 -8.87 7.55 2.34
C LYS A 56 -8.96 6.42 1.32
N LEU A 57 -8.21 5.35 1.55
CA LEU A 57 -8.03 4.25 0.59
C LEU A 57 -9.21 3.27 0.58
N LYS A 58 -10.00 3.15 1.65
CA LYS A 58 -11.23 2.32 1.65
C LYS A 58 -12.30 2.82 0.67
N SER A 59 -12.19 4.07 0.22
CA SER A 59 -13.13 4.66 -0.75
C SER A 59 -12.83 4.25 -2.20
N VAL A 60 -11.69 3.60 -2.45
CA VAL A 60 -11.29 3.14 -3.79
C VAL A 60 -12.09 1.89 -4.16
N ASP A 61 -12.81 1.98 -5.28
CA ASP A 61 -13.69 0.90 -5.74
C ASP A 61 -12.92 -0.41 -5.96
N GLY A 62 -13.53 -1.52 -5.52
CA GLY A 62 -12.94 -2.85 -5.57
C GLY A 62 -11.82 -3.14 -4.56
N VAL A 63 -11.44 -2.20 -3.68
CA VAL A 63 -10.52 -2.46 -2.57
C VAL A 63 -11.30 -3.01 -1.37
N LYS A 64 -10.92 -4.20 -0.90
CA LYS A 64 -11.48 -4.84 0.30
C LYS A 64 -10.59 -4.72 1.52
N LYS A 65 -9.28 -4.52 1.31
CA LYS A 65 -8.31 -4.44 2.38
C LYS A 65 -7.16 -3.52 2.01
N THR A 66 -6.79 -2.68 2.96
CA THR A 66 -5.68 -1.73 2.83
C THR A 66 -4.56 -2.10 3.80
N TYR A 67 -3.32 -1.91 3.40
CA TYR A 67 -2.13 -2.10 4.21
C TYR A 67 -1.30 -0.82 4.19
N VAL A 68 -0.87 -0.36 5.35
CA VAL A 68 0.04 0.78 5.48
C VAL A 68 1.33 0.23 6.06
N TYR A 69 2.42 0.38 5.33
CA TYR A 69 3.75 -0.02 5.76
C TYR A 69 4.54 1.25 6.02
N ASN A 70 4.85 1.54 7.28
CA ASN A 70 5.67 2.69 7.64
C ASN A 70 7.07 2.24 8.07
N ARG A 71 8.10 2.96 7.62
CA ARG A 71 9.46 2.81 8.14
C ARG A 71 10.24 4.11 8.03
N ASP A 72 11.00 4.43 9.06
CA ASP A 72 11.98 5.51 9.02
C ASP A 72 13.23 5.06 8.23
N GLU A 73 13.72 5.89 7.31
CA GLU A 73 14.95 5.65 6.54
C GLU A 73 16.19 5.44 7.42
N ASN A 74 16.19 5.99 8.63
CA ASN A 74 17.31 5.89 9.57
C ASN A 74 17.27 4.64 10.45
N GLN A 75 16.21 3.83 10.37
CA GLN A 75 16.10 2.61 11.16
C GLN A 75 16.93 1.46 10.60
N SER A 76 17.37 0.56 11.48
CA SER A 76 18.01 -0.67 11.05
C SER A 76 17.06 -1.51 10.18
N TYR A 77 17.67 -2.17 9.20
CA TYR A 77 16.99 -2.99 8.19
C TYR A 77 16.00 -2.24 7.30
N PHE A 78 16.19 -0.92 7.13
CA PHE A 78 15.37 -0.14 6.21
C PHE A 78 15.43 -0.71 4.80
N ASP A 79 16.63 -0.97 4.26
CA ASP A 79 16.80 -1.45 2.89
C ASP A 79 16.09 -2.79 2.64
N GLU A 80 16.20 -3.76 3.55
CA GLU A 80 15.49 -5.04 3.42
C GLU A 80 13.97 -4.89 3.55
N TYR A 81 13.52 -4.01 4.44
CA TYR A 81 12.09 -3.74 4.61
C TYR A 81 11.52 -2.97 3.42
N PHE A 82 12.26 -2.01 2.86
CA PHE A 82 11.89 -1.28 1.66
C PHE A 82 11.84 -2.20 0.44
N GLY A 83 12.85 -3.06 0.26
CA GLY A 83 12.87 -4.03 -0.83
C GLY A 83 11.72 -5.04 -0.78
N THR A 84 11.22 -5.39 0.41
CA THR A 84 10.12 -6.35 0.56
C THR A 84 8.74 -5.70 0.66
N ALA A 85 8.54 -4.79 1.61
CA ALA A 85 7.25 -4.12 1.81
C ALA A 85 7.00 -3.04 0.76
N GLY A 86 8.00 -2.20 0.45
CA GLY A 86 7.90 -1.13 -0.53
C GLY A 86 7.85 -1.64 -1.96
N MET A 87 8.95 -2.23 -2.43
CA MET A 87 9.13 -2.57 -3.84
C MET A 87 8.30 -3.78 -4.30
N ILE A 88 7.96 -4.73 -3.41
CA ILE A 88 7.23 -5.96 -3.80
C ILE A 88 5.76 -5.92 -3.39
N ASN A 89 5.45 -5.47 -2.17
CA ASN A 89 4.11 -5.65 -1.59
C ASN A 89 3.22 -4.40 -1.60
N SER A 90 3.74 -3.26 -2.04
CA SER A 90 2.97 -2.01 -2.07
C SER A 90 2.61 -1.58 -3.49
N ASP A 91 1.44 -0.96 -3.62
CA ASP A 91 0.95 -0.36 -4.86
C ASP A 91 1.39 1.11 -4.97
N LEU A 92 1.48 1.78 -3.82
CA LEU A 92 1.94 3.15 -3.69
C LEU A 92 3.19 3.21 -2.82
N ILE A 93 4.12 4.10 -3.17
CA ILE A 93 5.35 4.31 -2.40
C ILE A 93 5.53 5.81 -2.18
N LEU A 94 5.61 6.20 -0.92
CA LEU A 94 5.96 7.54 -0.48
C LEU A 94 7.41 7.52 0.02
N LEU A 95 8.29 8.25 -0.66
CA LEU A 95 9.73 8.27 -0.39
C LEU A 95 10.34 9.67 -0.53
N PRO A 96 11.48 9.93 0.10
CA PRO A 96 12.32 11.09 -0.19
C PRO A 96 12.71 11.17 -1.67
N GLU A 97 12.65 12.36 -2.27
CA GLU A 97 12.94 12.55 -3.70
C GLU A 97 14.36 12.09 -4.09
N ASP A 98 15.34 12.22 -3.20
CA ASP A 98 16.73 11.79 -3.43
C ASP A 98 16.86 10.27 -3.65
N MET A 99 15.94 9.47 -3.11
CA MET A 99 15.91 8.02 -3.36
C MET A 99 15.52 7.66 -4.80
N LEU A 100 14.95 8.58 -5.58
CA LEU A 100 14.70 8.37 -7.01
C LEU A 100 15.98 8.28 -7.85
N SER A 101 17.12 8.72 -7.30
CA SER A 101 18.42 8.59 -7.96
C SER A 101 18.94 7.15 -7.98
N ASP A 102 18.39 6.27 -7.14
CA ASP A 102 18.72 4.85 -7.15
C ASP A 102 18.00 4.13 -8.31
N ALA A 103 18.78 3.46 -9.16
CA ALA A 103 18.27 2.81 -10.35
C ALA A 103 17.30 1.64 -10.04
N ALA A 104 17.50 0.94 -8.91
CA ALA A 104 16.60 -0.15 -8.53
C ALA A 104 15.23 0.38 -8.09
N THR A 105 15.24 1.47 -7.31
CA THR A 105 14.03 2.21 -6.92
C THR A 105 13.29 2.70 -8.16
N LEU A 106 13.97 3.42 -9.05
CA LEU A 106 13.38 3.97 -10.28
C LEU A 106 12.78 2.88 -11.18
N ALA A 107 13.45 1.73 -11.30
CA ALA A 107 12.99 0.61 -12.11
C ALA A 107 11.68 -0.02 -11.60
N CYS A 108 11.31 0.21 -10.33
CA CYS A 108 10.05 -0.25 -9.74
C CYS A 108 8.92 0.78 -9.83
N LEU A 109 9.16 1.97 -10.38
CA LEU A 109 8.13 3.01 -10.47
C LEU A 109 7.51 3.06 -11.87
N THR A 110 6.22 3.42 -11.92
CA THR A 110 5.53 3.68 -13.19
C THR A 110 5.73 5.16 -13.57
N PRO A 111 6.30 5.47 -14.75
CA PRO A 111 6.38 6.84 -15.22
C PRO A 111 4.98 7.38 -15.58
N PHE A 112 4.74 8.64 -15.23
CA PHE A 112 3.48 9.35 -15.45
C PHE A 112 3.47 9.94 -16.85
N THR A 113 2.75 9.29 -17.77
CA THR A 113 2.47 9.81 -19.10
C THR A 113 1.37 10.86 -19.05
N ASP A 114 1.27 11.69 -20.10
CA ASP A 114 0.20 12.69 -20.19
C ASP A 114 -1.21 12.06 -20.18
N GLU A 115 -1.34 10.82 -20.68
CA GLU A 115 -2.58 10.04 -20.60
C GLU A 115 -2.97 9.74 -19.14
N ILE A 116 -2.02 9.26 -18.32
CA ILE A 116 -2.25 8.98 -16.90
C ILE A 116 -2.61 10.29 -16.17
N ILE A 117 -1.85 11.34 -16.44
CA ILE A 117 -2.05 12.65 -15.80
C ILE A 117 -3.48 13.15 -16.08
N SER A 118 -3.94 13.06 -17.33
CA SER A 118 -5.29 13.50 -17.67
C SER A 118 -6.38 12.58 -17.13
N LEU A 119 -6.18 11.25 -17.20
CA LEU A 119 -7.16 10.26 -16.76
C LEU A 119 -7.47 10.38 -15.26
N TYR A 120 -6.48 10.77 -14.45
CA TYR A 120 -6.59 10.88 -12.99
C TYR A 120 -6.64 12.32 -12.47
N SER A 121 -6.80 13.30 -13.37
CA SER A 121 -6.90 14.73 -13.07
C SER A 121 -5.73 15.27 -12.25
N LEU A 122 -4.51 14.96 -12.68
CA LEU A 122 -3.26 15.30 -12.01
C LEU A 122 -2.56 16.53 -12.63
N GLU A 123 -3.23 17.28 -13.51
CA GLU A 123 -2.61 18.37 -14.30
C GLU A 123 -2.03 19.50 -13.43
N ASN A 124 -2.60 19.71 -12.24
CA ASN A 124 -2.17 20.75 -11.30
C ASN A 124 -1.12 20.25 -10.29
N CYS A 125 -0.72 18.97 -10.36
CA CYS A 125 0.28 18.41 -9.47
C CYS A 125 1.69 18.81 -9.92
N VAL A 126 2.58 18.97 -8.94
CA VAL A 126 4.02 19.08 -9.21
C VAL A 126 4.60 17.67 -9.24
N PHE A 127 5.42 17.35 -10.23
CA PHE A 127 6.00 16.03 -10.41
C PHE A 127 7.50 16.04 -10.19
N ALA A 128 8.03 14.97 -9.61
CA ALA A 128 9.46 14.70 -9.60
C ALA A 128 9.87 14.10 -10.95
N GLU A 129 10.88 14.71 -11.57
CA GLU A 129 11.34 14.35 -12.91
C GLU A 129 12.78 13.84 -12.89
N ILE A 130 13.00 12.68 -13.51
CA ILE A 130 14.33 12.09 -13.74
C ILE A 130 14.47 11.87 -15.25
N ASP A 131 15.51 12.45 -15.85
CA ASP A 131 15.79 12.35 -17.29
C ASP A 131 14.60 12.73 -18.20
N GLY A 132 13.77 13.68 -17.75
CA GLY A 132 12.59 14.17 -18.48
C GLY A 132 11.34 13.29 -18.37
N ALA A 133 11.38 12.22 -17.57
CA ALA A 133 10.21 11.42 -17.24
C ALA A 133 9.75 11.70 -15.80
N LYS A 134 8.43 11.79 -15.60
CA LYS A 134 7.78 12.05 -14.31
C LYS A 134 7.58 10.74 -13.56
N TYR A 135 8.07 10.61 -12.33
CA TYR A 135 8.00 9.33 -11.59
C TYR A 135 7.15 9.37 -10.31
N GLY A 136 6.63 10.53 -9.94
CA GLY A 136 5.67 10.66 -8.86
C GLY A 136 5.27 12.11 -8.61
N VAL A 137 4.26 12.28 -7.78
CA VAL A 137 3.75 13.59 -7.37
C VAL A 137 4.50 14.06 -6.13
N ILE A 138 5.01 15.29 -6.15
CA ILE A 138 5.60 15.92 -4.96
C ILE A 138 4.45 16.23 -3.99
N VAL A 139 4.52 15.64 -2.80
CA VAL A 139 3.50 15.75 -1.76
C VAL A 139 4.00 16.50 -0.53
N LYS A 140 5.32 16.69 -0.42
CA LYS A 140 5.97 17.56 0.54
C LYS A 140 7.11 18.32 -0.13
N ASP A 141 7.14 19.63 0.07
CA ASP A 141 8.26 20.53 -0.22
C ASP A 141 8.30 21.69 0.80
N ASP A 142 9.15 22.70 0.58
CA ASP A 142 9.26 23.89 1.46
C ASP A 142 7.95 24.67 1.65
N LYS A 143 6.97 24.52 0.74
CA LYS A 143 5.73 25.32 0.70
C LYS A 143 4.48 24.48 0.95
N THR A 144 4.57 23.17 0.77
CA THR A 144 3.44 22.27 0.66
C THR A 144 3.68 21.06 1.55
N ASP A 145 2.69 20.73 2.34
CA ASP A 145 2.61 19.44 3.03
C ASP A 145 1.17 18.94 2.87
N ILE A 146 0.97 18.00 1.93
CA ILE A 146 -0.37 17.49 1.62
C ILE A 146 -0.95 16.69 2.78
N PHE A 147 -0.10 16.02 3.55
CA PHE A 147 -0.54 15.11 4.61
C PHE A 147 -0.56 15.77 5.98
N GLY A 148 0.17 16.88 6.17
CA GLY A 148 0.17 17.64 7.41
C GLY A 148 0.45 16.74 8.61
N ASP A 149 -0.41 16.80 9.62
CA ASP A 149 -0.25 16.04 10.87
C ASP A 149 -0.39 14.50 10.69
N ALA A 150 -0.80 14.01 9.51
CA ALA A 150 -0.90 12.57 9.27
C ALA A 150 0.46 11.88 9.07
N ILE A 151 1.52 12.62 8.76
CA ILE A 151 2.88 12.10 8.61
C ILE A 151 3.89 12.99 9.35
N THR A 152 4.73 12.36 10.17
CA THR A 152 5.97 12.99 10.65
C THR A 152 7.13 12.46 9.81
N PHE A 153 7.62 13.26 8.88
CA PHE A 153 8.70 12.87 7.96
C PHE A 153 10.05 12.71 8.68
N SER A 154 10.82 11.69 8.28
CA SER A 154 12.15 11.39 8.85
C SER A 154 13.16 12.52 8.66
N SER A 155 13.12 13.15 7.49
CA SER A 155 14.01 14.23 7.07
C SER A 155 13.15 15.42 6.60
N PRO A 156 12.65 16.28 7.50
CA PRO A 156 11.66 17.31 7.20
C PRO A 156 12.09 18.32 6.12
N GLU A 157 13.39 18.48 5.92
CA GLU A 157 14.02 19.35 4.92
C GLU A 157 14.04 18.76 3.51
N LYS A 158 13.75 17.46 3.35
CA LYS A 158 13.69 16.81 2.05
C LYS A 158 12.31 16.96 1.42
N ASN A 159 12.29 16.97 0.09
CA ASN A 159 11.05 16.76 -0.65
C ASN A 159 10.64 15.30 -0.58
N TYR A 160 9.33 15.05 -0.52
CA TYR A 160 8.78 13.70 -0.59
C TYR A 160 7.87 13.55 -1.80
N VAL A 161 7.95 12.37 -2.39
CA VAL A 161 7.25 12.00 -3.61
C VAL A 161 6.36 10.80 -3.33
N LEU A 162 5.12 10.87 -3.81
CA LEU A 162 4.20 9.74 -3.87
C LEU A 162 4.20 9.17 -5.29
N ALA A 163 4.62 7.92 -5.43
CA ALA A 163 4.78 7.22 -6.69
C ALA A 163 3.93 5.94 -6.74
N VAL A 164 3.69 5.44 -7.94
CA VAL A 164 3.01 4.17 -8.19
C VAL A 164 4.04 3.09 -8.49
N ASN A 165 3.94 1.96 -7.80
CA ASN A 165 4.83 0.83 -8.01
C ASN A 165 4.36 -0.02 -9.21
N ASN A 166 5.22 -0.20 -10.22
CA ASN A 166 4.93 -0.96 -11.42
C ASN A 166 4.88 -2.48 -11.22
N SER A 167 5.44 -2.97 -10.10
CA SER A 167 5.44 -4.40 -9.75
C SER A 167 4.09 -4.84 -9.16
N SER A 168 3.22 -3.87 -8.84
CA SER A 168 1.89 -4.14 -8.34
C SER A 168 0.93 -4.65 -9.43
N PRO A 169 0.09 -5.65 -9.14
CA PRO A 169 -0.99 -6.06 -10.04
C PRO A 169 -2.11 -5.01 -10.20
N ASN A 170 -2.13 -3.96 -9.37
CA ASN A 170 -3.10 -2.86 -9.40
C ASN A 170 -2.60 -1.62 -10.16
N ALA A 171 -1.34 -1.61 -10.64
CA ALA A 171 -0.74 -0.51 -11.37
C ALA A 171 -0.93 -0.59 -12.91
N VAL A 172 -1.66 -1.58 -13.40
CA VAL A 172 -1.96 -1.74 -14.81
C VAL A 172 -3.06 -0.75 -15.22
N ILE A 173 -2.73 0.16 -16.13
CA ILE A 173 -3.65 1.18 -16.65
C ILE A 173 -4.75 0.49 -17.46
N ASN A 174 -5.86 0.20 -16.80
CA ASN A 174 -7.08 -0.35 -17.36
C ASN A 174 -8.25 -0.04 -16.40
N GLU A 175 -9.43 -0.61 -16.66
CA GLU A 175 -10.63 -0.38 -15.83
C GLU A 175 -10.43 -0.73 -14.33
N ASN A 176 -9.47 -1.61 -14.02
CA ASN A 176 -9.13 -2.10 -12.68
C ASN A 176 -7.89 -1.44 -12.06
N ASP A 177 -7.40 -0.34 -12.62
CA ASP A 177 -6.33 0.46 -12.05
C ASP A 177 -6.78 1.00 -10.68
N LYS A 178 -6.28 0.39 -9.60
CA LYS A 178 -6.56 0.84 -8.23
C LYS A 178 -5.43 1.66 -7.67
N ALA A 179 -4.20 1.49 -8.17
CA ALA A 179 -3.05 2.23 -7.67
C ALA A 179 -3.18 3.72 -8.02
N PHE A 180 -3.49 4.08 -9.26
CA PHE A 180 -3.67 5.48 -9.65
C PHE A 180 -4.98 6.07 -9.12
N LYS A 181 -6.05 5.27 -9.00
CA LYS A 181 -7.27 5.71 -8.28
C LYS A 181 -6.98 6.02 -6.81
N ALA A 182 -6.16 5.21 -6.15
CA ALA A 182 -5.71 5.45 -4.78
C ALA A 182 -4.82 6.68 -4.67
N LEU A 183 -3.89 6.85 -5.61
CA LEU A 183 -3.06 8.07 -5.71
C LEU A 183 -3.95 9.32 -5.78
N SER A 184 -4.89 9.36 -6.73
CA SER A 184 -5.84 10.47 -6.91
C SER A 184 -6.72 10.69 -5.67
N ALA A 185 -7.09 9.63 -4.93
CA ALA A 185 -7.87 9.74 -3.70
C ALA A 185 -7.09 10.34 -2.52
N LEU A 186 -5.77 10.16 -2.50
CA LEU A 186 -4.87 10.72 -1.47
C LEU A 186 -4.51 12.18 -1.75
N LEU A 187 -4.55 12.60 -3.00
CA LEU A 187 -4.23 13.96 -3.41
C LEU A 187 -5.45 14.89 -3.26
N PRO A 188 -5.23 16.20 -3.03
CA PRO A 188 -6.31 17.18 -3.03
C PRO A 188 -6.99 17.21 -4.39
N LYS A 189 -8.33 17.15 -4.42
CA LYS A 189 -9.07 17.42 -5.66
C LYS A 189 -9.11 18.93 -5.89
N THR A 190 -8.46 19.38 -6.97
CA THR A 190 -8.61 20.74 -7.49
C THR A 190 -9.89 20.90 -8.29
#